data_AF-A0A067PTA6-F1
#
_entry.id   AF-A0A067PTA6-F1
#
_cell.length_a   1.000
_cell.length_b   1.000
_cell.length_c   1.000
_cell.angle_alpha   90.00
_cell.angle_beta   90.00
_cell.angle_gamma   90.00
#
_symmetry.space_group_name_H-M   'P 1'
#
loop_
_entity.id
_entity.type
_entity.pdbx_description
1 polymer ?
#
loop_
_entity_poly.entity_id
_entity_poly.type
_entity_poly.pdbx_seq_one_letter_code
_entity_poly.pdbx_strand_id
1 'polypeptide(L)'
;MSVSSSVQCMFCCQQPDRLRRCRACRYAYYCNRECQKSHWKYHRHSYSVAVAARTKPQILSDPPPSDGSGTVRPIRSSAVDNLNKWILTHRDALDLALAHALQLYIFPSRALDHILDIEVEYIPAENSGKRHQKQGRFAITSFEVIAGLPAENEFWQQPSVVGLKSQEERIVSQGGIGCPVYQVTCANIGYARFESCWMEESRTKGRVWVRNWQSLVQDMISLDVSSTKVVTNIELFRHWFSSRYGVSRYATVVVDWRKATVVGEVMDSNDPSLCQPITLSFSDLLLYQYLISI
;
A
#
# COMPACT_ATOMS: atom_id res chain seq x y z
N MET A 1 -18.41 14.28 -4.26
CA MET A 1 -17.89 13.90 -2.93
C MET A 1 -16.36 13.93 -2.97
N SER A 2 -15.71 14.73 -2.15
CA SER A 2 -14.25 14.94 -2.14
C SER A 2 -13.53 13.79 -1.41
N VAL A 3 -12.81 12.94 -2.14
CA VAL A 3 -11.86 11.99 -1.53
C VAL A 3 -10.58 12.77 -1.21
N SER A 4 -10.60 13.47 -0.08
CA SER A 4 -9.36 13.85 0.59
C SER A 4 -8.69 12.54 1.00
N SER A 5 -7.39 12.38 0.77
CA SER A 5 -6.58 11.36 1.45
C SER A 5 -6.58 11.70 2.95
N SER A 6 -7.67 11.36 3.63
CA SER A 6 -7.89 11.67 5.03
C SER A 6 -6.98 10.76 5.83
N VAL A 7 -5.96 11.38 6.42
CA VAL A 7 -5.16 10.74 7.45
C VAL A 7 -6.12 10.14 8.48
N GLN A 8 -5.94 8.87 8.84
CA GLN A 8 -6.81 8.15 9.77
C GLN A 8 -6.06 7.68 11.02
N CYS A 9 -6.80 7.35 12.07
CA CYS A 9 -6.21 6.76 13.26
C CYS A 9 -5.60 5.39 12.96
N MET A 10 -4.31 5.22 13.23
CA MET A 10 -3.59 3.96 12.99
C MET A 10 -3.95 2.84 13.98
N PHE A 11 -4.88 3.06 14.91
CA PHE A 11 -5.36 2.02 15.83
C PHE A 11 -6.79 1.58 15.51
N CYS A 12 -7.71 2.54 15.39
CA CYS A 12 -9.14 2.27 15.23
C CYS A 12 -9.70 2.68 13.85
N CYS A 13 -8.85 3.13 12.93
CA CYS A 13 -9.19 3.55 11.56
C CYS A 13 -10.18 4.71 11.43
N GLN A 14 -10.65 5.28 12.55
CA GLN A 14 -11.53 6.44 12.54
C GLN A 14 -10.82 7.68 11.97
N GLN A 15 -11.61 8.53 11.31
CA GLN A 15 -11.18 9.79 10.70
C GLN A 15 -11.82 11.00 11.41
N PRO A 16 -11.50 11.26 12.69
CA PRO A 16 -12.00 12.44 13.38
C PRO A 16 -11.38 13.71 12.79
N ASP A 17 -12.05 14.84 12.96
CA ASP A 17 -11.58 16.16 12.51
C ASP A 17 -10.16 16.52 13.00
N ARG A 18 -9.74 15.94 14.12
CA ARG A 18 -8.42 16.16 14.72
C ARG A 18 -7.74 14.86 15.09
N LEU A 19 -6.65 14.56 14.39
CA LEU A 19 -5.74 13.49 14.75
C LEU A 19 -4.49 14.02 15.45
N ARG A 20 -4.06 13.29 16.47
CA ARG A 20 -2.82 13.51 17.20
C ARG A 20 -1.71 12.72 16.55
N ARG A 21 -0.66 13.41 16.15
CA ARG A 21 0.56 12.79 15.63
C ARG A 21 1.40 12.25 16.78
N CYS A 22 1.96 11.04 16.62
CA CYS A 22 2.97 10.51 17.51
C CYS A 22 4.14 11.49 17.60
N ARG A 23 4.45 11.99 18.80
CA ARG A 23 5.53 12.98 19.00
C ARG A 23 6.89 12.45 18.57
N ALA A 24 7.07 11.14 18.69
CA ALA A 24 8.35 10.48 18.56
C ALA A 24 8.64 10.15 17.09
N CYS A 25 7.78 9.38 16.42
CA CYS A 25 7.97 9.05 15.00
C CYS A 25 7.53 10.18 14.07
N ARG A 26 6.54 11.00 14.45
CA ARG A 26 5.89 12.05 13.63
C ARG A 26 5.11 11.55 12.40
N TYR A 27 4.92 10.25 12.25
CA TYR A 27 4.22 9.67 11.09
C TYR A 27 2.95 8.90 11.45
N ALA A 28 2.85 8.36 12.67
CA ALA A 28 1.63 7.72 13.13
C ALA A 28 0.63 8.75 13.66
N TYR A 29 -0.65 8.58 13.35
CA TYR A 29 -1.74 9.46 13.74
C TYR A 29 -2.79 8.69 14.55
N TYR A 30 -3.36 9.33 15.57
CA TYR A 30 -4.27 8.72 16.53
C TYR A 30 -5.40 9.66 16.91
N CYS A 31 -6.61 9.15 17.11
CA CYS A 31 -7.72 9.95 17.65
C CYS A 31 -7.35 10.59 19.01
N ASN A 32 -6.76 9.78 19.89
CA ASN A 32 -6.49 10.12 21.27
C ASN A 32 -5.30 9.33 21.83
N ARG A 33 -4.96 9.59 23.10
CA ARG A 33 -3.81 8.95 23.77
C ARG A 33 -4.07 7.47 24.01
N GLU A 34 -5.32 7.07 24.15
CA GLU A 34 -5.77 5.69 24.37
C GLU A 34 -5.47 4.87 23.11
N CYS A 35 -5.86 5.34 21.93
CA CYS A 35 -5.51 4.72 20.65
C CYS A 35 -3.99 4.61 20.46
N GLN A 36 -3.24 5.66 20.83
CA GLN A 36 -1.78 5.62 20.79
C GLN A 36 -1.20 4.56 21.73
N LYS A 37 -1.68 4.48 22.98
CA LYS A 37 -1.23 3.49 23.97
C LYS A 37 -1.58 2.06 23.55
N SER A 38 -2.78 1.84 23.03
CA SER A 38 -3.22 0.53 22.56
C SER A 38 -2.45 0.05 21.33
N HIS A 39 -2.10 0.98 20.42
CA HIS A 39 -1.21 0.67 19.31
C HIS A 39 0.27 0.59 19.73
N TRP A 40 0.68 1.16 20.88
CA TRP A 40 2.08 1.26 21.28
C TRP A 40 2.81 -0.09 21.32
N LYS A 41 2.16 -1.17 21.74
CA LYS A 41 2.76 -2.52 21.75
C LYS A 41 3.28 -2.96 20.38
N TYR A 42 2.62 -2.55 19.30
CA TYR A 42 3.01 -2.81 17.91
C TYR A 42 3.87 -1.67 17.35
N HIS A 43 3.43 -0.43 17.55
CA HIS A 43 4.11 0.77 17.05
C HIS A 43 5.52 0.97 17.62
N ARG A 44 5.79 0.55 18.87
CA ARG A 44 7.10 0.77 19.50
C ARG A 44 8.24 0.05 18.80
N HIS A 45 7.98 -1.06 18.11
CA HIS A 45 9.01 -1.82 17.40
C HIS A 45 9.37 -1.15 16.07
N SER A 46 8.38 -0.72 15.29
CA SER A 46 8.62 0.11 14.09
C SER A 46 9.25 1.46 14.44
N TYR A 47 8.87 2.04 15.59
CA TYR A 47 9.52 3.20 16.18
C TYR A 47 10.96 2.92 16.64
N SER A 48 11.23 1.78 17.27
CA SER A 48 12.57 1.39 17.76
C SER A 48 13.55 1.27 16.61
N VAL A 49 13.14 0.75 15.45
CA VAL A 49 13.99 0.74 14.25
C VAL A 49 14.27 2.16 13.75
N ALA A 50 13.24 3.02 13.68
CA ALA A 50 13.38 4.41 13.27
C ALA A 50 14.19 5.29 14.26
N VAL A 51 14.26 4.90 15.55
CA VAL A 51 14.99 5.63 16.59
C VAL A 51 16.35 4.99 16.90
N ALA A 52 16.52 3.68 16.77
CA ALA A 52 17.84 3.03 16.78
C ALA A 52 18.67 3.53 15.60
N ALA A 53 18.06 3.71 14.42
CA ALA A 53 18.69 4.38 13.28
C ALA A 53 19.11 5.84 13.58
N ARG A 54 18.50 6.49 14.57
CA ARG A 54 18.86 7.85 15.03
C ARG A 54 19.84 7.88 16.20
N THR A 55 19.98 6.79 16.96
CA THR A 55 20.66 6.80 18.28
C THR A 55 21.79 5.77 18.42
N LYS A 56 22.03 4.88 17.45
CA LYS A 56 23.22 4.00 17.46
C LYS A 56 23.96 4.04 16.12
N PRO A 57 25.20 4.56 16.07
CA PRO A 57 26.11 4.20 14.99
C PRO A 57 26.48 2.72 15.17
N GLN A 58 25.92 1.82 14.36
CA GLN A 58 26.47 0.47 14.26
C GLN A 58 27.73 0.52 13.41
N ILE A 59 28.85 0.51 14.14
CA ILE A 59 30.18 0.13 13.69
C ILE A 59 30.06 -1.31 13.17
N LEU A 60 30.04 -1.48 11.85
CA LEU A 60 30.63 -2.67 11.25
C LEU A 60 32.12 -2.35 11.11
N SER A 61 32.91 -3.25 11.66
CA SER A 61 34.35 -3.20 11.86
C SER A 61 35.10 -2.93 10.57
N ASP A 62 35.88 -1.84 10.57
CA ASP A 62 37.21 -1.72 9.96
C ASP A 62 37.95 -0.55 10.66
N PRO A 63 39.29 -0.60 10.83
CA PRO A 63 40.03 0.35 11.66
C PRO A 63 40.14 1.73 10.98
N PRO A 64 40.31 2.82 11.76
CA PRO A 64 40.26 4.18 11.23
C PRO A 64 41.62 4.60 10.63
N PRO A 65 41.65 5.37 9.53
CA PRO A 65 42.61 6.44 9.40
C PRO A 65 42.06 7.69 10.08
N SER A 66 42.87 8.24 10.96
CA SER A 66 42.63 9.47 11.72
C SER A 66 42.48 10.71 10.84
N ASP A 67 41.83 11.70 11.47
CA ASP A 67 41.86 13.15 11.24
C ASP A 67 41.00 13.76 10.14
N GLY A 68 40.04 14.59 10.58
CA GLY A 68 39.35 15.56 9.75
C GLY A 68 37.93 15.85 10.20
N SER A 69 37.75 16.89 11.03
CA SER A 69 36.49 17.40 11.54
C SER A 69 35.42 17.62 10.45
N GLY A 70 34.48 16.69 10.38
CA GLY A 70 33.21 16.80 9.67
C GLY A 70 32.23 15.82 10.30
N THR A 71 31.07 16.27 10.73
CA THR A 71 30.04 15.40 11.29
C THR A 71 29.40 14.57 10.16
N VAL A 72 30.11 13.53 9.72
CA VAL A 72 29.61 12.54 8.75
C VAL A 72 28.48 11.78 9.43
N ARG A 73 27.24 12.20 9.19
CA ARG A 73 26.09 11.34 9.52
C ARG A 73 26.21 10.06 8.69
N PRO A 74 26.14 8.87 9.30
CA PRO A 74 26.25 7.62 8.55
C PRO A 74 25.14 7.59 7.48
N ILE A 75 25.54 7.51 6.21
CA ILE A 75 24.69 7.58 5.02
C ILE A 75 23.48 6.61 5.13
N ARG A 76 23.70 5.44 5.77
CA ARG A 76 22.66 4.42 6.03
C ARG A 76 21.46 4.95 6.83
N SER A 77 21.69 5.77 7.86
CA SER A 77 20.61 6.33 8.69
C SER A 77 19.70 7.26 7.87
N SER A 78 20.28 8.08 6.99
CA SER A 78 19.50 8.97 6.14
C SER A 78 18.73 8.22 5.06
N ALA A 79 19.28 7.14 4.51
CA ALA A 79 18.65 6.38 3.43
C ALA A 79 17.42 5.61 3.93
N VAL A 80 17.52 4.97 5.10
CA VAL A 80 16.37 4.34 5.78
C VAL A 80 15.28 5.36 6.11
N ASP A 81 15.65 6.53 6.65
CA ASP A 81 14.70 7.62 6.91
C ASP A 81 14.01 8.12 5.62
N ASN A 82 14.71 8.12 4.49
CA ASN A 82 14.15 8.48 3.19
C ASN A 82 13.20 7.41 2.67
N LEU A 83 13.55 6.13 2.79
CA LEU A 83 12.68 5.01 2.38
C LEU A 83 11.39 5.03 3.18
N ASN A 84 11.50 5.25 4.49
CA ASN A 84 10.33 5.32 5.36
C ASN A 84 9.37 6.45 4.97
N LYS A 85 9.89 7.59 4.52
CA LYS A 85 9.07 8.69 3.97
C LYS A 85 8.52 8.35 2.60
N TRP A 86 9.28 7.68 1.76
CA TRP A 86 8.87 7.27 0.42
C TRP A 86 7.68 6.30 0.48
N ILE A 87 7.73 5.28 1.35
CA ILE A 87 6.63 4.34 1.59
C ILE A 87 5.36 5.09 2.00
N LEU A 88 5.48 6.04 2.94
CA LEU A 88 4.33 6.83 3.39
C LEU A 88 3.77 7.76 2.30
N THR A 89 4.65 8.31 1.46
CA THR A 89 4.25 9.23 0.39
C THR A 89 3.49 8.49 -0.71
N HIS A 90 3.88 7.26 -1.00
CA HIS A 90 3.29 6.44 -2.05
C HIS A 90 2.33 5.37 -1.51
N ARG A 91 1.83 5.53 -0.28
CA ARG A 91 0.99 4.53 0.40
C ARG A 91 -0.20 4.11 -0.46
N ASP A 92 -0.92 5.06 -1.05
CA ASP A 92 -2.07 4.75 -1.91
C ASP A 92 -1.69 3.88 -3.13
N ALA A 93 -0.51 4.09 -3.71
CA ALA A 93 -0.01 3.30 -4.83
C ALA A 93 0.41 1.89 -4.39
N LEU A 94 1.05 1.78 -3.23
CA LEU A 94 1.47 0.48 -2.67
C LEU A 94 0.28 -0.35 -2.18
N ASP A 95 -0.73 0.28 -1.57
CA ASP A 95 -1.96 -0.38 -1.15
C ASP A 95 -2.77 -0.86 -2.37
N LEU A 96 -2.77 -0.08 -3.47
CA LEU A 96 -3.34 -0.50 -4.76
C LEU A 96 -2.57 -1.68 -5.37
N ALA A 97 -1.24 -1.63 -5.34
CA ALA A 97 -0.38 -2.73 -5.79
C ALA A 97 -0.72 -4.02 -5.03
N LEU A 98 -0.80 -3.93 -3.70
CA LEU A 98 -1.14 -5.05 -2.82
C LEU A 98 -2.50 -5.67 -3.18
N ALA A 99 -3.54 -4.84 -3.32
CA ALA A 99 -4.89 -5.30 -3.63
C ALA A 99 -4.97 -6.07 -4.96
N HIS A 100 -4.28 -5.58 -6.00
CA HIS A 100 -4.32 -6.19 -7.32
C HIS A 100 -3.31 -7.33 -7.51
N ALA A 101 -2.13 -7.27 -6.90
CA ALA A 101 -1.15 -8.36 -6.92
C ALA A 101 -1.72 -9.62 -6.27
N LEU A 102 -2.33 -9.46 -5.09
CA LEU A 102 -2.97 -10.56 -4.37
C LEU A 102 -4.39 -10.84 -4.88
N GLN A 103 -4.91 -10.05 -5.82
CA GLN A 103 -6.26 -10.17 -6.38
C GLN A 103 -7.35 -10.24 -5.28
N LEU A 104 -7.23 -9.41 -4.25
CA LEU A 104 -8.02 -9.53 -3.01
C LEU A 104 -9.52 -9.37 -3.20
N TYR A 105 -9.95 -8.70 -4.26
CA TYR A 105 -11.36 -8.57 -4.62
C TYR A 105 -11.95 -9.86 -5.21
N ILE A 106 -11.09 -10.75 -5.71
CA ILE A 106 -11.49 -12.05 -6.27
C ILE A 106 -11.23 -13.16 -5.24
N PHE A 107 -10.06 -13.13 -4.60
CA PHE A 107 -9.60 -14.13 -3.64
C PHE A 107 -9.26 -13.50 -2.28
N PRO A 108 -10.26 -13.08 -1.47
CA PRO A 108 -10.01 -12.44 -0.17
C PRO A 108 -9.16 -13.27 0.80
N SER A 109 -9.21 -14.60 0.70
CA SER A 109 -8.42 -15.50 1.54
C SER A 109 -6.92 -15.32 1.37
N ARG A 110 -6.46 -14.75 0.25
CA ARG A 110 -5.02 -14.47 0.01
C ARG A 110 -4.45 -13.42 0.96
N ALA A 111 -5.29 -12.66 1.66
CA ALA A 111 -4.83 -11.76 2.73
C ALA A 111 -4.16 -12.52 3.89
N LEU A 112 -4.46 -13.82 4.08
CA LEU A 112 -4.01 -14.64 5.20
C LEU A 112 -2.67 -15.34 4.97
N ASP A 113 -2.33 -15.64 3.72
CA ASP A 113 -1.25 -16.57 3.37
C ASP A 113 -0.39 -16.10 2.18
N HIS A 114 -0.66 -14.90 1.63
CA HIS A 114 0.16 -14.26 0.62
C HIS A 114 0.71 -12.91 1.09
N ILE A 115 1.89 -12.56 0.58
CA ILE A 115 2.52 -11.25 0.74
C ILE A 115 2.93 -10.74 -0.64
N LEU A 116 2.85 -9.42 -0.82
CA LEU A 116 3.53 -8.75 -1.91
C LEU A 116 4.92 -8.26 -1.44
N ASP A 117 6.01 -8.79 -1.98
CA ASP A 117 7.34 -8.19 -1.86
C ASP A 117 7.57 -7.18 -2.97
N ILE A 118 8.06 -6.00 -2.59
CA ILE A 118 8.30 -4.87 -3.47
C ILE A 118 9.77 -4.49 -3.32
N GLU A 119 10.57 -4.79 -4.33
CA GLU A 119 11.97 -4.43 -4.33
C GLU A 119 12.17 -3.02 -4.88
N VAL A 120 12.98 -2.23 -4.19
CA VAL A 120 13.33 -0.86 -4.59
C VAL A 120 14.84 -0.64 -4.56
N GLU A 121 15.32 0.17 -5.50
CA GLU A 121 16.71 0.63 -5.55
C GLU A 121 16.81 2.07 -5.04
N TYR A 122 17.73 2.33 -4.11
CA TYR A 122 18.04 3.70 -3.68
C TYR A 122 18.96 4.41 -4.67
N ILE A 123 18.54 5.60 -5.13
CA ILE A 123 19.26 6.47 -6.05
C ILE A 123 19.81 7.69 -5.27
N PRO A 124 21.15 7.75 -5.01
CA PRO A 124 21.76 8.86 -4.29
C PRO A 124 21.68 10.19 -5.05
N ALA A 125 21.61 11.30 -4.31
CA ALA A 125 21.50 12.64 -4.90
C ALA A 125 22.72 13.05 -5.74
N GLU A 126 23.92 12.57 -5.40
CA GLU A 126 25.18 12.97 -6.05
C GLU A 126 25.28 12.49 -7.50
N ASN A 127 24.68 11.35 -7.83
CA ASN A 127 24.70 10.80 -9.19
C ASN A 127 23.71 11.47 -10.14
N SER A 128 22.85 12.37 -9.63
CA SER A 128 21.71 12.84 -10.40
C SER A 128 21.93 14.11 -11.21
N GLY A 129 22.95 14.92 -10.90
CA GLY A 129 23.26 16.21 -11.58
C GLY A 129 22.12 17.24 -11.58
N LYS A 130 20.92 16.89 -11.11
CA LYS A 130 19.69 17.66 -11.08
C LYS A 130 19.10 17.52 -9.68
N ARG A 131 18.48 18.57 -9.14
CA ARG A 131 17.64 18.45 -7.94
C ARG A 131 16.46 17.54 -8.26
N HIS A 132 16.61 16.22 -8.19
CA HIS A 132 15.44 15.36 -8.14
C HIS A 132 14.62 15.73 -6.92
N GLN A 133 13.31 15.82 -7.09
CA GLN A 133 12.40 15.91 -5.97
C GLN A 133 12.70 14.73 -5.03
N LYS A 134 12.61 14.94 -3.72
CA LYS A 134 12.97 13.94 -2.69
C LYS A 134 12.29 12.58 -2.88
N GLN A 135 11.21 12.54 -3.67
CA GLN A 135 10.43 11.36 -4.03
C GLN A 135 11.12 10.45 -5.06
N GLY A 136 11.97 10.98 -5.95
CA GLY A 136 12.69 10.21 -6.99
C GLY A 136 13.96 9.50 -6.50
N ARG A 137 14.08 9.27 -5.19
CA ARG A 137 15.25 8.60 -4.57
C ARG A 137 15.11 7.09 -4.50
N PHE A 138 13.95 6.55 -4.86
CA PHE A 138 13.70 5.12 -4.91
C PHE A 138 12.97 4.80 -6.19
N ALA A 139 13.44 3.77 -6.89
CA ALA A 139 12.78 3.20 -8.06
C ALA A 139 12.38 1.76 -7.74
N ILE A 140 11.17 1.36 -8.11
CA ILE A 140 10.74 -0.04 -7.99
C ILE A 140 11.50 -0.86 -9.05
N THR A 141 12.14 -1.94 -8.62
CA THR A 141 12.84 -2.88 -9.49
C THR A 141 11.99 -4.13 -9.77
N SER A 142 11.23 -4.61 -8.79
CA SER A 142 10.40 -5.80 -8.95
C SER A 142 9.19 -5.83 -8.02
N PHE A 143 8.22 -6.67 -8.38
CA PHE A 143 7.09 -7.07 -7.55
C PHE A 143 7.01 -8.59 -7.56
N GLU A 144 6.95 -9.21 -6.39
CA GLU A 144 6.84 -10.66 -6.24
C GLU A 144 5.72 -11.02 -5.27
N VAL A 145 4.90 -12.01 -5.64
CA VAL A 145 3.88 -12.55 -4.74
C VAL A 145 4.43 -13.81 -4.09
N ILE A 146 4.65 -13.74 -2.78
CA ILE A 146 5.07 -14.88 -1.97
C ILE A 146 3.80 -15.54 -1.44
N ALA A 147 3.54 -16.79 -1.84
CA ALA A 147 2.34 -17.54 -1.52
C ALA A 147 2.59 -18.67 -0.52
N GLY A 148 1.52 -19.11 0.16
CA GLY A 148 1.52 -20.33 0.97
C GLY A 148 2.34 -20.21 2.26
N LEU A 149 2.41 -19.02 2.85
CA LEU A 149 3.14 -18.84 4.10
C LEU A 149 2.32 -19.39 5.27
N PRO A 150 2.78 -20.47 5.93
CA PRO A 150 2.04 -21.07 7.02
C PRO A 150 1.95 -20.11 8.20
N ALA A 151 0.93 -20.27 9.06
CA ALA A 151 0.70 -19.35 10.19
C ALA A 151 1.86 -19.33 11.20
N GLU A 152 2.62 -20.42 11.28
CA GLU A 152 3.84 -20.59 12.07
C GLU A 152 5.09 -20.01 11.43
N ASN A 153 5.02 -19.48 10.20
CA ASN A 153 6.17 -18.86 9.55
C ASN A 153 6.71 -17.70 10.41
N GLU A 154 8.04 -17.60 10.50
CA GLU A 154 8.75 -16.55 11.25
C GLU A 154 8.30 -15.14 10.84
N PHE A 155 7.87 -14.97 9.58
CA PHE A 155 7.25 -13.77 9.07
C PHE A 155 6.09 -13.26 9.96
N TRP A 156 5.14 -14.12 10.33
CA TRP A 156 3.97 -13.73 11.12
C TRP A 156 4.31 -13.44 12.59
N GLN A 157 5.50 -13.87 13.03
CA GLN A 157 6.03 -13.60 14.36
C GLN A 157 6.80 -12.28 14.45
N GLN A 158 6.98 -11.58 13.32
CA GLN A 158 7.67 -10.30 13.33
C GLN A 158 6.88 -9.23 14.11
N PRO A 159 7.52 -8.40 14.95
CA PRO A 159 6.81 -7.45 15.80
C PRO A 159 5.90 -6.44 15.07
N SER A 160 6.16 -6.16 13.79
CA SER A 160 5.33 -5.30 12.92
C SER A 160 4.06 -6.00 12.42
N VAL A 161 4.03 -7.33 12.44
CA VAL A 161 2.97 -8.19 11.88
C VAL A 161 2.22 -8.94 13.00
N VAL A 162 2.85 -9.11 14.17
CA VAL A 162 2.22 -9.69 15.36
C VAL A 162 0.94 -8.94 15.73
N GLY A 163 -0.17 -9.68 15.82
CA GLY A 163 -1.49 -9.15 16.14
C GLY A 163 -2.35 -8.78 14.92
N LEU A 164 -1.79 -8.80 13.71
CA LEU A 164 -2.60 -8.63 12.49
C LEU A 164 -3.63 -9.75 12.34
N LYS A 165 -3.31 -10.98 12.76
CA LYS A 165 -4.25 -12.12 12.69
C LYS A 165 -5.55 -11.88 13.45
N SER A 166 -5.49 -11.47 14.72
CA SER A 166 -6.70 -11.18 15.52
C SER A 166 -7.51 -10.04 14.92
N GLN A 167 -6.83 -9.11 14.27
CA GLN A 167 -7.46 -7.96 13.65
C GLN A 167 -8.09 -8.31 12.30
N GLU A 168 -7.46 -9.19 11.54
CA GLU A 168 -7.97 -9.77 10.32
C GLU A 168 -9.23 -10.60 10.61
N GLU A 169 -9.21 -11.46 11.63
CA GLU A 169 -10.41 -12.18 12.11
C GLU A 169 -11.57 -11.21 12.41
N ARG A 170 -11.26 -10.06 13.01
CA ARG A 170 -12.25 -9.00 13.26
C ARG A 170 -12.78 -8.37 11.96
N ILE A 171 -11.92 -8.06 10.99
CA ILE A 171 -12.33 -7.47 9.70
C ILE A 171 -13.16 -8.46 8.89
N VAL A 172 -12.72 -9.71 8.84
CA VAL A 172 -13.39 -10.80 8.11
C VAL A 172 -14.75 -11.11 8.73
N SER A 173 -14.86 -11.16 10.06
CA SER A 173 -16.16 -11.37 10.74
C SER A 173 -17.16 -10.22 10.53
N GLN A 174 -16.66 -9.04 10.17
CA GLN A 174 -17.48 -7.88 9.77
C GLN A 174 -17.82 -7.86 8.27
N GLY A 175 -17.43 -8.90 7.51
CA GLY A 175 -17.68 -8.99 6.06
C GLY A 175 -16.61 -8.31 5.19
N GLY A 176 -15.54 -7.81 5.79
CA GLY A 176 -14.40 -7.23 5.09
C GLY A 176 -13.49 -8.28 4.43
N ILE A 177 -12.50 -7.81 3.67
CA ILE A 177 -11.54 -8.66 2.97
C ILE A 177 -10.55 -9.27 3.96
N GLY A 178 -9.86 -8.44 4.73
CA GLY A 178 -8.81 -8.85 5.66
C GLY A 178 -7.78 -7.76 5.92
N CYS A 179 -6.58 -8.15 6.38
CA CYS A 179 -5.46 -7.25 6.62
C CYS A 179 -4.21 -7.69 5.83
N PRO A 180 -4.22 -7.57 4.50
CA PRO A 180 -3.10 -7.97 3.65
C PRO A 180 -1.82 -7.20 3.99
N VAL A 181 -0.68 -7.82 3.72
CA VAL A 181 0.65 -7.29 4.05
C VAL A 181 1.52 -7.21 2.79
N TYR A 182 2.32 -6.14 2.69
CA TYR A 182 3.44 -6.08 1.78
C TYR A 182 4.74 -5.80 2.53
N GLN A 183 5.85 -6.24 1.92
CA GLN A 183 7.20 -5.89 2.31
C GLN A 183 7.79 -4.97 1.24
N VAL A 184 8.51 -3.93 1.67
CA VAL A 184 9.35 -3.11 0.79
C VAL A 184 10.80 -3.37 1.14
N THR A 185 11.55 -3.92 0.19
CA THR A 185 12.93 -4.35 0.35
C THR A 185 13.86 -3.43 -0.45
N CYS A 186 14.92 -2.93 0.18
CA CYS A 186 15.94 -2.13 -0.49
C CYS A 186 17.31 -2.78 -0.28
N ALA A 187 17.71 -3.63 -1.24
CA ALA A 187 18.89 -4.49 -1.12
C ALA A 187 20.19 -3.70 -0.89
N ASN A 188 20.38 -2.58 -1.60
CA ASN A 188 21.58 -1.76 -1.50
C ASN A 188 21.71 -0.98 -0.16
N ILE A 189 20.63 -0.89 0.63
CA ILE A 189 20.66 -0.35 1.99
C ILE A 189 20.63 -1.48 3.04
N GLY A 190 20.28 -2.72 2.65
CA GLY A 190 20.11 -3.85 3.56
C GLY A 190 18.93 -3.66 4.51
N TYR A 191 17.84 -3.07 4.03
CA TYR A 191 16.68 -2.71 4.84
C TYR A 191 15.37 -3.20 4.21
N ALA A 192 14.52 -3.80 5.02
CA ALA A 192 13.16 -4.18 4.67
C ALA A 192 12.17 -3.57 5.66
N ARG A 193 10.99 -3.17 5.18
CA ARG A 193 9.88 -2.69 6.02
C ARG A 193 8.57 -3.32 5.61
N PHE A 194 7.82 -3.75 6.61
CA PHE A 194 6.50 -4.32 6.49
C PHE A 194 5.44 -3.25 6.69
N GLU A 195 4.40 -3.30 5.87
CA GLU A 195 3.21 -2.48 6.02
C GLU A 195 1.97 -3.34 5.78
N SER A 196 0.89 -2.98 6.48
CA SER A 196 -0.42 -3.59 6.27
C SER A 196 -1.43 -2.56 5.81
N CYS A 197 -2.34 -3.02 4.95
CA CYS A 197 -3.52 -2.27 4.54
C CYS A 197 -4.77 -2.89 5.19
N TRP A 198 -5.75 -2.04 5.49
CA TRP A 198 -6.98 -2.42 6.17
C TRP A 198 -8.09 -2.39 5.14
N MET A 199 -8.57 -3.56 4.73
CA MET A 199 -9.58 -3.65 3.69
C MET A 199 -10.93 -4.02 4.31
N GLU A 200 -11.57 -3.00 4.89
CA GLU A 200 -12.93 -3.11 5.47
C GLU A 200 -14.03 -3.18 4.39
N GLU A 201 -13.65 -3.03 3.13
CA GLU A 201 -14.58 -3.12 2.00
C GLU A 201 -15.31 -4.46 1.97
N SER A 202 -16.63 -4.38 1.78
CA SER A 202 -17.46 -5.58 1.66
C SER A 202 -16.99 -6.44 0.49
N ARG A 203 -16.88 -7.75 0.75
CA ARG A 203 -16.65 -8.81 -0.26
C ARG A 203 -17.71 -8.85 -1.35
N THR A 204 -18.82 -8.14 -1.17
CA THR A 204 -19.92 -8.07 -2.13
C THR A 204 -19.73 -6.99 -3.21
N LYS A 205 -18.79 -6.05 -3.04
CA LYS A 205 -18.52 -5.06 -4.09
C LYS A 205 -17.88 -5.74 -5.31
N GLY A 206 -18.19 -5.21 -6.50
CA GLY A 206 -17.75 -5.74 -7.79
C GLY A 206 -16.28 -6.16 -7.84
N ARG A 207 -16.06 -7.36 -8.37
CA ARG A 207 -14.75 -8.01 -8.45
C ARG A 207 -13.98 -7.49 -9.66
N VAL A 208 -13.16 -6.47 -9.44
CA VAL A 208 -12.35 -5.84 -10.48
C VAL A 208 -10.90 -6.25 -10.28
N TRP A 209 -10.26 -6.73 -11.35
CA TRP A 209 -8.82 -6.92 -11.40
C TRP A 209 -8.22 -6.06 -12.51
N VAL A 210 -7.33 -5.14 -12.12
CA VAL A 210 -6.54 -4.35 -13.06
C VAL A 210 -5.33 -5.18 -13.47
N ARG A 211 -5.30 -5.67 -14.70
CA ARG A 211 -4.26 -6.57 -15.22
C ARG A 211 -2.89 -5.89 -15.31
N ASN A 212 -2.86 -4.64 -15.76
CA ASN A 212 -1.65 -3.83 -15.91
C ASN A 212 -1.32 -2.97 -14.66
N TRP A 213 -1.68 -3.43 -13.47
CA TRP A 213 -1.51 -2.67 -12.23
C TRP A 213 -0.05 -2.29 -11.95
N GLN A 214 0.93 -3.11 -12.35
CA GLN A 214 2.36 -2.83 -12.14
C GLN A 214 2.79 -1.52 -12.82
N SER A 215 2.48 -1.37 -14.11
CA SER A 215 2.77 -0.16 -14.86
C SER A 215 2.01 1.04 -14.31
N LEU A 216 0.75 0.85 -13.91
CA LEU A 216 -0.06 1.90 -13.30
C LEU A 216 0.55 2.41 -11.97
N VAL A 217 1.05 1.51 -11.13
CA VAL A 217 1.71 1.85 -9.86
C VAL A 217 3.03 2.57 -10.12
N GLN A 218 3.80 2.15 -11.13
CA GLN A 218 5.02 2.85 -11.55
C GLN A 218 4.70 4.28 -12.00
N ASP A 219 3.67 4.48 -12.83
CA ASP A 219 3.19 5.81 -13.26
C ASP A 219 2.71 6.67 -12.07
N MET A 220 2.11 6.06 -11.04
CA MET A 220 1.69 6.76 -9.82
C MET A 220 2.90 7.22 -8.99
N ILE A 221 3.96 6.41 -8.92
CA ILE A 221 5.18 6.69 -8.16
C ILE A 221 6.07 7.71 -8.87
N SER A 222 6.14 7.67 -10.21
CA SER A 222 6.80 8.71 -11.01
C SER A 222 6.06 10.04 -11.00
N LEU A 223 4.83 10.08 -10.44
CA LEU A 223 3.91 11.21 -10.43
C LEU A 223 3.40 11.60 -11.83
N ASP A 224 3.53 10.71 -12.80
CA ASP A 224 2.92 10.88 -14.14
C ASP A 224 1.39 10.79 -14.06
N VAL A 225 0.88 10.07 -13.07
CA VAL A 225 -0.55 9.97 -12.76
C VAL A 225 -0.80 10.19 -11.27
N SER A 226 -1.87 10.91 -10.93
CA SER A 226 -2.27 11.12 -9.54
C SER A 226 -2.85 9.84 -8.93
N SER A 227 -2.26 9.37 -7.83
CA SER A 227 -2.73 8.18 -7.11
C SER A 227 -4.19 8.30 -6.68
N THR A 228 -4.57 9.44 -6.10
CA THR A 228 -5.95 9.69 -5.64
C THR A 228 -6.95 9.62 -6.79
N LYS A 229 -6.60 10.16 -7.98
CA LYS A 229 -7.47 10.07 -9.16
C LYS A 229 -7.64 8.62 -9.63
N VAL A 230 -6.56 7.85 -9.68
CA VAL A 230 -6.60 6.43 -10.08
C VAL A 230 -7.48 5.62 -9.13
N VAL A 231 -7.22 5.71 -7.82
CA VAL A 231 -7.99 5.00 -6.79
C VAL A 231 -9.48 5.39 -6.86
N THR A 232 -9.78 6.69 -6.98
CA THR A 232 -11.16 7.17 -7.09
C THR A 232 -11.85 6.61 -8.34
N ASN A 233 -11.18 6.61 -9.49
CA ASN A 233 -11.76 6.11 -10.73
C ASN A 233 -11.96 4.59 -10.70
N ILE A 234 -11.07 3.83 -10.06
CA ILE A 234 -11.23 2.38 -9.89
C ILE A 234 -12.45 2.11 -9.00
N GLU A 235 -12.64 2.85 -7.91
CA GLU A 235 -13.83 2.70 -7.06
C GLU A 235 -15.12 3.08 -7.80
N LEU A 236 -15.11 4.13 -8.61
CA LEU A 236 -16.24 4.47 -9.48
C LEU A 236 -16.54 3.37 -10.50
N PHE A 237 -15.50 2.81 -11.12
CA PHE A 237 -15.63 1.69 -12.05
C PHE A 237 -16.19 0.44 -11.36
N ARG A 238 -15.74 0.12 -10.14
CA ARG A 238 -16.29 -0.98 -9.32
C ARG A 238 -17.77 -0.78 -9.03
N HIS A 239 -18.17 0.45 -8.69
CA HIS A 239 -19.56 0.80 -8.45
C HIS A 239 -20.40 0.66 -9.73
N TRP A 240 -19.91 1.18 -10.85
CA TRP A 240 -20.53 1.02 -12.18
C TRP A 240 -20.71 -0.45 -12.54
N PHE A 241 -19.66 -1.26 -12.39
CA PHE A 241 -19.70 -2.68 -12.69
C PHE A 241 -20.74 -3.41 -11.82
N SER A 242 -20.75 -3.13 -10.52
CA SER A 242 -21.70 -3.73 -9.57
C SER A 242 -23.16 -3.35 -9.89
N SER A 243 -23.40 -2.12 -10.33
CA SER A 243 -24.72 -1.66 -10.76
C SER A 243 -25.17 -2.35 -12.04
N ARG A 244 -24.26 -2.54 -13.00
CA ARG A 244 -24.58 -3.07 -14.33
C ARG A 244 -24.77 -4.59 -14.35
N TYR A 245 -23.92 -5.33 -13.64
CA TYR A 245 -23.89 -6.80 -13.64
C TYR A 245 -24.46 -7.41 -12.35
N GLY A 246 -24.97 -6.56 -11.45
CA GLY A 246 -25.42 -6.95 -10.14
C GLY A 246 -24.28 -7.38 -9.22
N VAL A 247 -24.66 -7.84 -8.03
CA VAL A 247 -23.75 -8.36 -7.01
C VAL A 247 -23.47 -9.86 -7.25
N SER A 248 -23.44 -10.30 -8.52
CA SER A 248 -23.09 -11.70 -8.80
C SER A 248 -21.73 -11.96 -8.17
N ARG A 249 -21.70 -12.81 -7.14
CA ARG A 249 -20.47 -13.22 -6.46
C ARG A 249 -19.57 -14.08 -7.34
N TYR A 250 -19.87 -14.18 -8.63
CA TYR A 250 -19.17 -15.00 -9.61
C TYR A 250 -18.69 -14.17 -10.80
N ALA A 251 -19.34 -13.02 -11.06
CA ALA A 251 -18.90 -12.07 -12.06
C ALA A 251 -17.62 -11.34 -11.62
N THR A 252 -16.62 -11.39 -12.49
CA THR A 252 -15.32 -10.73 -12.36
C THR A 252 -15.03 -9.97 -13.63
N VAL A 253 -14.51 -8.75 -13.51
CA VAL A 253 -14.05 -7.99 -14.67
C VAL A 253 -12.55 -7.82 -14.59
N VAL A 254 -11.88 -8.14 -15.69
CA VAL A 254 -10.43 -7.99 -15.85
C VAL A 254 -10.19 -6.87 -16.84
N VAL A 255 -9.45 -5.84 -16.40
CA VAL A 255 -9.28 -4.60 -17.17
C VAL A 255 -7.83 -4.20 -17.30
N ASP A 256 -7.49 -3.61 -18.44
CA ASP A 256 -6.31 -2.78 -18.64
C ASP A 256 -6.69 -1.31 -18.44
N TRP A 257 -6.02 -0.67 -17.49
CA TRP A 257 -6.20 0.72 -17.13
C TRP A 257 -5.29 1.61 -17.98
N ARG A 258 -5.86 2.42 -18.88
CA ARG A 258 -5.11 3.31 -19.78
C ARG A 258 -5.37 4.77 -19.41
N LYS A 259 -4.56 5.70 -19.95
CA LYS A 259 -4.62 7.13 -19.61
C LYS A 259 -6.01 7.79 -19.74
N ALA A 260 -6.87 7.31 -20.62
CA ALA A 260 -8.21 7.88 -20.85
C ALA A 260 -9.34 6.85 -20.88
N THR A 261 -9.01 5.55 -20.84
CA THR A 261 -9.96 4.47 -21.10
C THR A 261 -9.66 3.26 -20.23
N VAL A 262 -10.72 2.54 -19.85
CA VAL A 262 -10.67 1.21 -19.26
C VAL A 262 -11.14 0.22 -20.31
N VAL A 263 -10.30 -0.77 -20.63
CA VAL A 263 -10.62 -1.81 -21.64
C VAL A 263 -10.48 -3.16 -20.98
N GLY A 264 -11.41 -4.08 -21.21
CA GLY A 264 -11.35 -5.38 -20.56
C GLY A 264 -12.47 -6.32 -20.95
N GLU A 265 -12.70 -7.30 -20.09
CA GLU A 265 -13.74 -8.31 -20.30
C GLU A 265 -14.38 -8.71 -18.96
N VAL A 266 -15.69 -8.92 -18.99
CA VAL A 266 -16.43 -9.54 -17.88
C VAL A 266 -16.42 -11.05 -18.10
N MET A 267 -16.13 -11.77 -17.03
CA MET A 267 -16.20 -13.23 -16.95
C MET A 267 -17.08 -13.61 -15.76
N ASP A 268 -17.85 -14.70 -15.85
CA ASP A 268 -18.56 -15.27 -14.69
C ASP A 268 -18.11 -16.72 -14.47
N SER A 269 -17.69 -17.05 -13.25
CA SER A 269 -17.20 -18.40 -12.95
C SER A 269 -18.31 -19.48 -12.99
N ASN A 270 -19.59 -19.09 -12.86
CA ASN A 270 -20.72 -20.00 -13.02
C ASN A 270 -21.23 -20.08 -14.45
N ASP A 271 -20.95 -19.06 -15.26
CA ASP A 271 -21.28 -19.03 -16.67
C ASP A 271 -20.03 -18.70 -17.50
N PRO A 272 -19.20 -19.71 -17.81
CA PRO A 272 -18.00 -19.51 -18.63
C PRO A 272 -18.30 -18.98 -20.04
N SER A 273 -19.55 -19.05 -20.50
CA SER A 273 -19.95 -18.49 -21.80
C SER A 273 -20.15 -16.98 -21.74
N LEU A 274 -20.33 -16.41 -20.54
CA LEU A 274 -20.37 -14.97 -20.33
C LEU A 274 -18.95 -14.39 -20.41
N CYS A 275 -18.53 -14.05 -21.64
CA CYS A 275 -17.34 -13.25 -21.91
C CYS A 275 -17.75 -11.99 -22.69
N GLN A 276 -17.94 -10.87 -21.98
CA GLN A 276 -18.39 -9.61 -22.60
C GLN A 276 -17.28 -8.57 -22.61
N PRO A 277 -16.86 -8.04 -23.78
CA PRO A 277 -15.87 -6.98 -23.83
C PRO A 277 -16.43 -5.68 -23.23
N ILE A 278 -15.58 -4.96 -22.51
CA ILE A 278 -15.85 -3.64 -21.95
C ILE A 278 -14.85 -2.64 -22.54
N THR A 279 -15.36 -1.48 -22.93
CA THR A 279 -14.56 -0.28 -23.19
C THR A 279 -15.32 0.90 -22.63
N LEU A 280 -14.73 1.59 -21.66
CA LEU A 280 -15.27 2.81 -21.07
C LEU A 280 -14.24 3.92 -21.11
N SER A 281 -14.64 5.13 -21.46
CA SER A 281 -13.84 6.32 -21.25
C SER A 281 -13.97 6.81 -19.80
N PHE A 282 -13.01 7.61 -19.34
CA PHE A 282 -13.17 8.28 -18.03
C PHE A 282 -14.30 9.30 -18.02
N SER A 283 -14.67 9.85 -19.17
CA SER A 283 -15.87 10.70 -19.29
C SER A 283 -17.14 9.91 -19.00
N ASP A 284 -17.22 8.63 -19.41
CA ASP A 284 -18.37 7.76 -19.09
C ASP A 284 -18.47 7.51 -17.58
N LEU A 285 -17.33 7.31 -16.91
CA LEU A 285 -17.30 7.12 -15.44
C LEU A 285 -17.68 8.40 -14.69
N LEU A 286 -17.27 9.57 -15.17
CA LEU A 286 -17.67 10.86 -14.59
C LEU A 286 -19.15 11.14 -14.79
N LEU A 287 -19.70 10.81 -15.97
CA LEU A 287 -21.13 10.90 -16.23
C LEU A 287 -21.90 9.97 -15.30
N TYR A 288 -21.42 8.73 -15.11
CA TYR A 288 -22.00 7.81 -14.15
C TYR A 288 -21.96 8.36 -12.71
N GLN A 289 -20.84 8.95 -12.28
CA GLN A 289 -20.72 9.60 -10.97
C GLN A 289 -21.74 10.73 -10.80
N TYR A 290 -21.96 11.53 -11.84
CA TYR A 290 -22.97 12.59 -11.83
C TYR A 290 -24.39 12.02 -11.68
N LEU A 291 -24.73 10.97 -12.44
CA LEU A 291 -26.05 10.34 -12.41
C LEU A 291 -26.41 9.74 -11.05
N ILE A 292 -25.45 9.14 -10.33
CA ILE A 292 -25.68 8.57 -9.00
C ILE A 292 -25.71 9.63 -7.88
N SER A 293 -25.44 10.90 -8.20
CA SER A 293 -25.43 12.01 -7.24
C SER A 293 -26.72 12.85 -7.25
N ILE A 294 -27.64 12.58 -8.18
CA ILE A 294 -28.98 13.19 -8.30
C ILE A 294 -29.98 12.33 -7.54
#